data_AF-A0A7J5ALM2-F1
#
_entry.id   AF-A0A7J5ALM2-F1
#
_cell.length_a   1.000
_cell.length_b   1.000
_cell.length_c   1.000
_cell.angle_alpha   90.00
_cell.angle_beta   90.00
_cell.angle_gamma   90.00
#
_symmetry.space_group_name_H-M   'P 1'
#
loop_
_entity.id
_entity.type
_entity.pdbx_description
1 polymer ?
#
loop_
_entity_poly.entity_id
_entity_poly.type
_entity_poly.pdbx_seq_one_letter_code
_entity_poly.pdbx_strand_id
1 'polypeptide(L)'
;TEAAPTTPVAASVTQDRKGGERELGVRYEAQPNFYYCGPAAARNALSVQGKNIDVDGMAQRMGTTEAGTNSINDITPVLNKETGKDAYQSVEIPGAKADDKQTDKLRGDIVTAIDEGHAIVANIAGTATDTDGTTHSFEGGHYISVVGYRDNGNTVTIADSANPNQASYRMSVDNLADWIATRGYTA
;
A
#
# COMPACT_ATOMS: atom_id res chain seq x y z
N THR A 1 17.55 10.58 49.79
CA THR A 1 18.00 10.75 48.40
C THR A 1 17.37 9.64 47.59
N GLU A 2 16.28 9.92 46.89
CA GLU A 2 15.57 8.92 46.09
C GLU A 2 15.35 9.51 44.71
N ALA A 3 15.99 8.91 43.71
CA ALA A 3 15.97 9.36 42.33
C ALA A 3 14.73 8.77 41.64
N ALA A 4 13.94 9.64 41.02
CA ALA A 4 12.81 9.24 40.19
C ALA A 4 13.30 8.57 38.89
N PRO A 5 12.60 7.54 38.36
CA PRO A 5 12.95 6.94 37.09
C PRO A 5 12.48 7.86 35.95
N THR A 6 13.42 8.26 35.08
CA THR A 6 13.11 8.96 33.84
C THR A 6 12.61 7.96 32.80
N THR A 7 11.33 8.05 32.44
CA THR A 7 10.75 7.35 31.29
C THR A 7 11.38 7.88 30.00
N PRO A 8 11.88 7.04 29.09
CA PRO A 8 12.35 7.52 27.79
C PRO A 8 11.12 7.91 26.97
N VAL A 9 11.06 9.18 26.59
CA VAL A 9 10.11 9.70 25.60
C VAL A 9 10.34 8.92 24.31
N ALA A 10 9.33 8.18 23.86
CA ALA A 10 9.34 7.53 22.56
C ALA A 10 9.63 8.62 21.51
N ALA A 11 10.77 8.50 20.83
CA ALA A 11 11.08 9.34 19.70
C ALA A 11 10.02 9.07 18.63
N SER A 12 9.06 9.98 18.50
CA SER A 12 8.21 10.05 17.32
C SER A 12 9.15 10.22 16.14
N VAL A 13 9.38 9.13 15.41
CA VAL A 13 10.17 9.14 14.18
C VAL A 13 9.39 10.03 13.22
N THR A 14 9.73 11.31 13.26
CA THR A 14 9.33 12.29 12.27
C THR A 14 10.20 11.93 11.09
N GLN A 15 9.79 10.90 10.34
CA GLN A 15 10.56 10.35 9.24
C GLN A 15 10.97 11.49 8.30
N ASP A 16 12.25 11.48 7.93
CA ASP A 16 12.94 12.51 7.18
C ASP A 16 12.11 13.06 6.02
N ARG A 17 11.46 14.20 6.23
CA ARG A 17 10.86 14.98 5.15
C ARG A 17 11.98 15.67 4.39
N LYS A 18 12.45 15.06 3.30
CA LYS A 18 13.15 15.79 2.24
C LYS A 18 12.10 16.26 1.24
N GLY A 19 12.15 17.54 0.86
CA GLY A 19 11.14 18.10 -0.04
C GLY A 19 11.01 17.26 -1.31
N GLY A 20 9.83 16.67 -1.52
CA GLY A 20 9.51 15.84 -2.69
C GLY A 20 9.67 14.33 -2.53
N GLU A 21 10.02 13.80 -1.36
CA GLU A 21 10.07 12.36 -1.09
C GLU A 21 9.68 11.99 0.34
N ARG A 22 9.08 10.80 0.51
CA ARG A 22 8.81 10.21 1.82
C ARG A 22 8.69 8.69 1.72
N GLU A 23 9.21 7.99 2.73
CA GLU A 23 9.17 6.52 2.82
C GLU A 23 8.62 6.11 4.22
N LEU A 24 7.57 5.31 4.26
CA LEU A 24 7.00 4.78 5.50
C LEU A 24 7.70 3.49 5.94
N GLY A 25 7.88 3.32 7.25
CA GLY A 25 8.51 2.13 7.81
C GLY A 25 7.55 0.94 7.84
N VAL A 26 7.70 0.00 6.90
CA VAL A 26 6.84 -1.19 6.78
C VAL A 26 7.44 -2.37 7.56
N ARG A 27 6.63 -3.04 8.39
CA ARG A 27 6.96 -4.36 8.94
C ARG A 27 6.44 -5.43 8.00
N TYR A 28 7.21 -5.64 6.94
CA TYR A 28 6.88 -6.52 5.83
C TYR A 28 6.60 -7.96 6.28
N GLU A 29 5.53 -8.53 5.74
CA GLU A 29 5.31 -9.96 5.66
C GLU A 29 4.86 -10.35 4.24
N ALA A 30 5.31 -11.52 3.78
CA ALA A 30 4.86 -12.12 2.53
C ALA A 30 3.49 -12.77 2.71
N GLN A 31 2.74 -12.92 1.61
CA GLN A 31 1.48 -13.66 1.64
C GLN A 31 1.76 -15.15 1.88
N PRO A 32 0.99 -15.83 2.76
CA PRO A 32 1.23 -17.24 3.08
C PRO A 32 0.75 -18.21 1.99
N ASN A 33 -0.12 -17.77 1.07
CA ASN A 33 -0.71 -18.56 0.00
C ASN A 33 -1.09 -17.66 -1.19
N PHE A 34 -1.53 -18.24 -2.31
CA PHE A 34 -1.77 -17.51 -3.56
C PHE A 34 -2.97 -16.53 -3.54
N TYR A 35 -3.93 -16.68 -2.61
CA TYR A 35 -5.16 -15.90 -2.56
C TYR A 35 -5.18 -14.83 -1.45
N TYR A 36 -4.11 -14.73 -0.66
CA TYR A 36 -3.98 -13.79 0.47
C TYR A 36 -3.27 -12.47 0.13
N CYS A 37 -3.08 -12.15 -1.14
CA CYS A 37 -2.46 -10.90 -1.57
C CYS A 37 -3.16 -9.66 -0.99
N GLY A 38 -4.49 -9.59 -1.03
CA GLY A 38 -5.27 -8.49 -0.45
C GLY A 38 -5.03 -8.31 1.07
N PRO A 39 -5.28 -9.36 1.89
CA PRO A 39 -5.01 -9.33 3.33
C PRO A 39 -3.54 -9.00 3.67
N ALA A 40 -2.58 -9.56 2.95
CA ALA A 40 -1.16 -9.33 3.19
C ALA A 40 -0.74 -7.89 2.83
N ALA A 41 -1.19 -7.35 1.70
CA ALA A 41 -0.97 -5.96 1.32
C ALA A 41 -1.60 -4.99 2.34
N ALA A 42 -2.82 -5.26 2.79
CA ALA A 42 -3.46 -4.42 3.80
C ALA A 42 -2.77 -4.50 5.17
N ARG A 43 -2.31 -5.69 5.57
CA ARG A 43 -1.50 -5.87 6.78
C ARG A 43 -0.21 -5.06 6.68
N ASN A 44 0.51 -5.16 5.57
CA ASN A 44 1.75 -4.38 5.34
C ASN A 44 1.46 -2.88 5.38
N ALA A 45 0.37 -2.42 4.76
CA ALA A 45 -0.05 -1.03 4.80
C ALA A 45 -0.35 -0.54 6.23
N LEU A 46 -1.10 -1.30 7.03
CA LEU A 46 -1.42 -0.93 8.41
C LEU A 46 -0.20 -1.00 9.35
N SER A 47 0.80 -1.81 8.99
CA SER A 47 2.01 -1.98 9.81
C SER A 47 2.80 -0.68 10.00
N VAL A 48 2.70 0.25 9.03
CA VAL A 48 3.35 1.57 9.05
C VAL A 48 2.80 2.46 10.16
N GLN A 49 1.57 2.20 10.60
CA GLN A 49 0.90 2.89 11.70
C GLN A 49 1.11 2.18 13.05
N GLY A 50 2.08 1.25 13.12
CA GLY A 50 2.34 0.48 14.35
C GLY A 50 1.35 -0.65 14.61
N LYS A 51 0.39 -0.92 13.73
CA LYS A 51 -0.57 -2.03 13.89
C LYS A 51 0.11 -3.39 13.69
N ASN A 52 -0.14 -4.33 14.59
CA ASN A 52 0.30 -5.72 14.45
C ASN A 52 -0.94 -6.58 14.29
N ILE A 53 -1.18 -7.06 13.07
CA ILE A 53 -2.43 -7.74 12.72
C ILE A 53 -2.07 -9.07 12.07
N ASP A 54 -2.76 -10.10 12.52
CA ASP A 54 -2.69 -11.43 11.95
C ASP A 54 -3.35 -11.46 10.55
N VAL A 55 -2.68 -12.09 9.58
CA VAL A 55 -3.13 -12.09 8.18
C VAL A 55 -4.38 -12.96 7.98
N ASP A 56 -4.53 -14.05 8.74
CA ASP A 56 -5.74 -14.88 8.69
C ASP A 56 -6.95 -14.08 9.22
N GLY A 57 -6.75 -13.34 10.32
CA GLY A 57 -7.74 -12.40 10.84
C GLY A 57 -8.12 -11.29 9.83
N MET A 58 -7.15 -10.77 9.06
CA MET A 58 -7.42 -9.82 7.97
C MET A 58 -8.24 -10.47 6.85
N ALA A 59 -7.89 -11.68 6.43
CA ALA A 59 -8.59 -12.42 5.40
C ALA A 59 -10.07 -12.66 5.75
N GLN A 60 -10.35 -13.04 7.00
CA GLN A 60 -11.72 -13.22 7.48
C GLN A 60 -12.53 -11.92 7.43
N ARG A 61 -11.93 -10.79 7.85
CA ARG A 61 -12.59 -9.47 7.86
C ARG A 61 -12.88 -8.95 6.45
N MET A 62 -12.02 -9.30 5.50
CA MET A 62 -12.15 -8.93 4.08
C MET A 62 -13.03 -9.89 3.27
N GLY A 63 -13.50 -10.98 3.87
CA GLY A 63 -14.24 -12.00 3.14
C GLY A 63 -13.40 -12.71 2.06
N THR A 64 -12.09 -12.76 2.24
CA THR A 64 -11.17 -13.42 1.31
C THR A 64 -11.49 -14.91 1.21
N THR A 65 -11.60 -15.40 -0.02
CA THR A 65 -11.80 -16.83 -0.32
C THR A 65 -10.62 -17.38 -1.11
N GLU A 66 -10.66 -18.65 -1.51
CA GLU A 66 -9.66 -19.20 -2.45
C GLU A 66 -9.67 -18.51 -3.82
N ALA A 67 -10.71 -17.74 -4.15
CA ALA A 67 -10.75 -16.86 -5.32
C ALA A 67 -10.09 -15.47 -5.07
N GLY A 68 -9.58 -15.21 -3.87
CA GLY A 68 -8.99 -13.93 -3.47
C GLY A 68 -10.00 -12.96 -2.83
N THR A 69 -9.57 -11.69 -2.70
CA THR A 69 -10.42 -10.55 -2.31
C THR A 69 -10.92 -9.82 -3.55
N ASN A 70 -12.24 -9.62 -3.68
CA ASN A 70 -12.85 -9.22 -4.94
C ASN A 70 -12.52 -7.80 -5.39
N SER A 71 -12.57 -6.83 -4.47
CA SER A 71 -12.39 -5.42 -4.81
C SER A 71 -11.71 -4.63 -3.70
N ILE A 72 -11.16 -3.47 -4.07
CA ILE A 72 -10.66 -2.50 -3.09
C ILE A 72 -11.77 -2.00 -2.15
N ASN A 73 -13.03 -2.06 -2.59
CA ASN A 73 -14.20 -1.72 -1.78
C ASN A 73 -14.42 -2.70 -0.60
N ASP A 74 -13.87 -3.91 -0.65
CA ASP A 74 -13.88 -4.86 0.46
C ASP A 74 -12.71 -4.59 1.44
N ILE A 75 -11.65 -3.93 0.98
CA ILE A 75 -10.45 -3.61 1.76
C ILE A 75 -10.62 -2.30 2.55
N THR A 76 -11.15 -1.24 1.92
CA THR A 76 -11.28 0.10 2.51
C THR A 76 -11.99 0.11 3.89
N PRO A 77 -13.15 -0.57 4.08
CA PRO A 77 -13.80 -0.59 5.39
C PRO A 77 -12.96 -1.26 6.48
N VAL A 78 -12.17 -2.28 6.12
CA VAL A 78 -11.27 -2.95 7.06
C VAL A 78 -10.12 -2.03 7.43
N LEU A 79 -9.49 -1.34 6.47
CA LEU A 79 -8.43 -0.36 6.76
C LEU A 79 -8.92 0.75 7.70
N ASN A 80 -10.11 1.31 7.45
CA ASN A 80 -10.72 2.33 8.30
C ASN A 80 -11.03 1.80 9.71
N LYS A 81 -11.57 0.59 9.81
CA LYS A 81 -11.83 -0.06 11.10
C LYS A 81 -10.56 -0.25 11.91
N GLU A 82 -9.48 -0.74 11.30
CA GLU A 82 -8.21 -0.97 12.00
C GLU A 82 -7.47 0.34 12.34
N THR A 83 -7.63 1.36 11.50
CA THR A 83 -7.10 2.70 11.72
C THR A 83 -7.87 3.42 12.83
N GLY A 84 -9.17 3.14 12.99
CA GLY A 84 -10.04 3.72 14.02
C GLY A 84 -10.67 5.06 13.61
N LYS A 85 -10.62 5.40 12.32
CA LYS A 85 -11.21 6.59 11.69
C LYS A 85 -11.42 6.33 10.19
N ASP A 86 -12.28 7.12 9.57
CA ASP A 86 -12.51 7.09 8.12
C ASP A 86 -11.39 7.85 7.37
N ALA A 87 -10.19 7.28 7.39
CA ALA A 87 -9.00 7.86 6.76
C ALA A 87 -8.84 7.47 5.28
N TYR A 88 -9.34 6.29 4.92
CA TYR A 88 -9.20 5.68 3.60
C TYR A 88 -10.45 5.83 2.76
N GLN A 89 -10.27 6.12 1.48
CA GLN A 89 -11.31 6.13 0.46
C GLN A 89 -10.93 5.24 -0.71
N SER A 90 -11.88 4.44 -1.19
CA SER A 90 -11.72 3.71 -2.45
C SER A 90 -11.78 4.68 -3.63
N VAL A 91 -10.84 4.53 -4.56
CA VAL A 91 -10.84 5.23 -5.84
C VAL A 91 -10.71 4.20 -6.94
N GLU A 92 -11.72 4.12 -7.80
CA GLU A 92 -11.70 3.25 -8.98
C GLU A 92 -11.09 3.98 -10.18
N ILE A 93 -10.30 3.26 -10.97
CA ILE A 93 -9.76 3.75 -12.25
C ILE A 93 -10.46 2.96 -13.36
N PRO A 94 -11.64 3.40 -13.81
CA PRO A 94 -12.38 2.71 -14.87
C PRO A 94 -11.66 2.87 -16.21
N GLY A 95 -11.73 1.84 -17.05
CA GLY A 95 -11.07 1.78 -18.36
C GLY A 95 -9.83 0.90 -18.36
N ALA A 96 -9.34 0.55 -19.55
CA ALA A 96 -8.20 -0.36 -19.71
C ALA A 96 -6.84 0.28 -19.41
N LYS A 97 -6.79 1.61 -19.33
CA LYS A 97 -5.61 2.44 -19.02
C LYS A 97 -6.08 3.66 -18.24
N ALA A 98 -5.19 4.22 -17.43
CA ALA A 98 -5.47 5.47 -16.73
C ALA A 98 -5.30 6.65 -17.70
N ASP A 99 -6.20 7.63 -17.64
CA ASP A 99 -5.98 8.92 -18.26
C ASP A 99 -5.11 9.85 -17.38
N ASP A 100 -4.63 10.95 -17.95
CA ASP A 100 -3.75 11.89 -17.25
C ASP A 100 -4.37 12.43 -15.95
N LYS A 101 -5.69 12.63 -15.91
CA LYS A 101 -6.37 13.13 -14.71
C LYS A 101 -6.44 12.07 -13.61
N GLN A 102 -6.68 10.82 -13.98
CA GLN A 102 -6.67 9.69 -13.07
C GLN A 102 -5.27 9.46 -12.50
N THR A 103 -4.24 9.55 -13.34
CA THR A 103 -2.84 9.44 -12.93
C THR A 103 -2.42 10.59 -12.01
N ASP A 104 -2.79 11.83 -12.33
CA ASP A 104 -2.54 12.99 -11.47
C ASP A 104 -3.27 12.90 -10.13
N LYS A 105 -4.51 12.39 -10.13
CA LYS A 105 -5.24 12.11 -8.90
C LYS A 105 -4.53 11.05 -8.06
N LEU A 106 -4.16 9.91 -8.66
CA LEU A 106 -3.42 8.85 -7.96
C LEU A 106 -2.13 9.40 -7.34
N ARG A 107 -1.36 10.19 -8.09
CA ARG A 107 -0.15 10.84 -7.61
C ARG A 107 -0.42 11.74 -6.40
N GLY A 108 -1.44 12.59 -6.48
CA GLY A 108 -1.84 13.49 -5.39
C GLY A 108 -2.31 12.73 -4.14
N ASP A 109 -3.11 11.69 -4.33
CA ASP A 109 -3.59 10.82 -3.25
C ASP A 109 -2.42 10.08 -2.59
N ILE A 110 -1.45 9.57 -3.37
CA ILE A 110 -0.22 8.95 -2.84
C ILE A 110 0.56 9.91 -1.97
N VAL A 111 0.85 11.10 -2.48
CA VAL A 111 1.62 12.10 -1.71
C VAL A 111 0.88 12.42 -0.42
N THR A 112 -0.43 12.70 -0.50
CA THR A 112 -1.26 13.07 0.66
C THR A 112 -1.32 11.94 1.69
N ALA A 113 -1.71 10.73 1.30
CA ALA A 113 -1.85 9.59 2.20
C ALA A 113 -0.53 9.24 2.89
N ILE A 114 0.56 9.17 2.11
CA ILE A 114 1.90 8.91 2.66
C ILE A 114 2.33 10.05 3.59
N ASP A 115 2.02 11.31 3.26
CA ASP A 115 2.32 12.45 4.13
C ASP A 115 1.51 12.47 5.43
N GLU A 116 0.35 11.83 5.45
CA GLU A 116 -0.44 11.61 6.65
C GLU A 116 -0.05 10.34 7.42
N GLY A 117 0.88 9.55 6.90
CA GLY A 117 1.35 8.30 7.51
C GLY A 117 0.47 7.09 7.19
N HIS A 118 -0.30 7.13 6.10
CA HIS A 118 -1.12 6.05 5.61
C HIS A 118 -0.50 5.47 4.34
N ALA A 119 -0.14 4.19 4.35
CA ALA A 119 0.22 3.47 3.13
C ALA A 119 -1.05 3.10 2.35
N ILE A 120 -0.94 3.08 1.03
CA ILE A 120 -2.03 2.77 0.09
C ILE A 120 -2.04 1.28 -0.20
N VAL A 121 -3.23 0.72 -0.42
CA VAL A 121 -3.38 -0.61 -1.02
C VAL A 121 -3.94 -0.45 -2.42
N ALA A 122 -3.33 -1.10 -3.40
CA ALA A 122 -3.72 -1.03 -4.80
C ALA A 122 -4.03 -2.42 -5.36
N ASN A 123 -5.12 -2.53 -6.10
CA ASN A 123 -5.46 -3.71 -6.88
C ASN A 123 -4.93 -3.52 -8.30
N ILE A 124 -4.04 -4.41 -8.72
CA ILE A 124 -3.34 -4.36 -10.00
C ILE A 124 -3.71 -5.56 -10.86
N ALA A 125 -3.62 -5.44 -12.19
CA ALA A 125 -3.81 -6.56 -13.11
C ALA A 125 -2.98 -6.39 -14.37
N GLY A 126 -2.44 -7.51 -14.87
CA GLY A 126 -1.60 -7.53 -16.07
C GLY A 126 -0.12 -7.37 -15.74
N THR A 127 0.62 -6.72 -16.63
CA THR A 127 2.08 -6.66 -16.58
C THR A 127 2.59 -5.22 -16.51
N ALA A 128 3.55 -4.95 -15.62
CA ALA A 128 4.21 -3.65 -15.50
C ALA A 128 5.73 -3.80 -15.33
N THR A 129 6.48 -2.76 -15.65
CA THR A 129 7.93 -2.71 -15.51
C THR A 129 8.33 -1.66 -14.48
N ASP A 130 9.24 -2.05 -13.59
CA ASP A 130 9.76 -1.20 -12.54
C ASP A 130 10.91 -0.30 -13.04
N THR A 131 11.43 0.60 -12.19
CA THR A 131 12.49 1.54 -12.58
C THR A 131 13.83 0.89 -12.86
N ASP A 132 14.04 -0.35 -12.40
CA ASP A 132 15.27 -1.12 -12.62
C ASP A 132 15.16 -1.99 -13.87
N GLY A 133 14.03 -1.93 -14.58
CA GLY A 133 13.76 -2.69 -15.81
C GLY A 133 13.25 -4.11 -15.56
N THR A 134 12.92 -4.47 -14.31
CA THR A 134 12.33 -5.77 -13.99
C THR A 134 10.85 -5.76 -14.31
N THR A 135 10.39 -6.80 -15.02
CA THR A 135 8.99 -7.00 -15.34
C THR A 135 8.28 -7.80 -14.25
N HIS A 136 7.11 -7.32 -13.84
CA HIS A 136 6.21 -7.95 -12.87
C HIS A 136 4.89 -8.28 -13.57
N SER A 137 4.43 -9.53 -13.49
CA SER A 137 3.26 -10.00 -14.24
C SER A 137 2.27 -10.71 -13.32
N PHE A 138 1.05 -10.16 -13.28
CA PHE A 138 -0.09 -10.65 -12.51
C PHE A 138 -1.36 -10.59 -13.36
N GLU A 139 -1.41 -11.35 -14.45
CA GLU A 139 -2.55 -11.37 -15.38
C GLU A 139 -3.89 -11.70 -14.71
N GLY A 140 -3.88 -12.50 -13.63
CA GLY A 140 -5.06 -12.83 -12.82
C GLY A 140 -5.47 -11.77 -11.79
N GLY A 141 -4.66 -10.73 -11.62
CA GLY A 141 -4.81 -9.71 -10.58
C GLY A 141 -3.95 -9.98 -9.34
N HIS A 142 -3.60 -8.90 -8.63
CA HIS A 142 -2.81 -8.93 -7.41
C HIS A 142 -3.06 -7.69 -6.55
N TYR A 143 -2.68 -7.72 -5.28
CA TYR A 143 -2.71 -6.54 -4.41
C TYR A 143 -1.32 -6.22 -3.89
N ILE A 144 -0.96 -4.94 -3.95
CA ILE A 144 0.31 -4.40 -3.47
C ILE A 144 0.08 -3.23 -2.52
N SER A 145 1.08 -2.90 -1.71
CA SER A 145 1.08 -1.67 -0.90
C SER A 145 1.98 -0.62 -1.52
N VAL A 146 1.51 0.62 -1.65
CA VAL A 146 2.39 1.77 -1.91
C VAL A 146 2.76 2.39 -0.57
N VAL A 147 4.06 2.46 -0.28
CA VAL A 147 4.58 2.75 1.06
C VAL A 147 5.50 3.96 1.08
N GLY A 148 5.74 4.56 -0.07
CA GLY A 148 6.51 5.77 -0.19
C GLY A 148 6.48 6.35 -1.59
N TYR A 149 7.06 7.52 -1.74
CA TYR A 149 7.21 8.20 -3.01
C TYR A 149 8.52 9.00 -3.08
N ARG A 150 8.93 9.31 -4.30
CA ARG A 150 10.03 10.20 -4.66
C ARG A 150 9.62 11.12 -5.80
N ASP A 151 10.43 12.14 -6.03
CA ASP A 151 10.27 13.07 -7.15
C ASP A 151 8.86 13.68 -7.21
N ASN A 152 8.32 14.10 -6.07
CA ASN A 152 6.96 14.63 -5.91
C ASN A 152 5.86 13.65 -6.38
N GLY A 153 6.05 12.35 -6.15
CA GLY A 153 5.09 11.32 -6.51
C GLY A 153 5.26 10.75 -7.91
N ASN A 154 6.28 11.17 -8.68
CA ASN A 154 6.57 10.57 -9.99
C ASN A 154 7.06 9.12 -9.89
N THR A 155 7.75 8.80 -8.80
CA THR A 155 8.24 7.45 -8.52
C THR A 155 7.65 6.98 -7.20
N VAL A 156 7.15 5.76 -7.14
CA VAL A 156 6.50 5.19 -5.97
C VAL A 156 7.28 3.97 -5.47
N THR A 157 7.31 3.79 -4.16
CA THR A 157 7.92 2.61 -3.53
C THR A 157 6.82 1.61 -3.20
N ILE A 158 6.95 0.40 -3.73
CA ILE A 158 6.02 -0.70 -3.55
C ILE A 158 6.57 -1.64 -2.47
N ALA A 159 5.67 -2.15 -1.62
CA ALA A 159 5.89 -3.35 -0.83
C ALA A 159 4.98 -4.45 -1.38
N ASP A 160 5.58 -5.51 -1.93
CA ASP A 160 4.88 -6.60 -2.59
C ASP A 160 5.00 -7.91 -1.79
N SER A 161 3.85 -8.43 -1.39
CA SER A 161 3.75 -9.64 -0.58
C SER A 161 3.93 -10.95 -1.35
N ALA A 162 3.96 -10.94 -2.69
CA ALA A 162 3.99 -12.15 -3.52
C ALA A 162 5.31 -12.92 -3.46
N ASN A 163 6.43 -12.22 -3.47
CA ASN A 163 7.76 -12.83 -3.48
C ASN A 163 8.69 -12.10 -2.50
N PRO A 164 9.15 -12.75 -1.41
CA PRO A 164 10.02 -12.10 -0.44
C PRO A 164 11.39 -11.68 -1.01
N ASN A 165 11.84 -12.28 -2.11
CA ASN A 165 13.07 -11.85 -2.79
C ASN A 165 12.89 -10.59 -3.64
N GLN A 166 11.64 -10.18 -3.89
CA GLN A 166 11.24 -8.96 -4.59
C GLN A 166 10.26 -8.15 -3.71
N ALA A 167 10.48 -8.19 -2.39
CA ALA A 167 9.58 -7.61 -1.39
C ALA A 167 9.38 -6.10 -1.53
N SER A 168 10.32 -5.40 -2.16
CA SER A 168 10.21 -3.98 -2.46
C SER A 168 10.90 -3.61 -3.77
N TYR A 169 10.26 -2.74 -4.53
CA TYR A 169 10.75 -2.19 -5.78
C TYR A 169 10.13 -0.79 -5.99
N ARG A 170 10.63 -0.07 -6.99
CA ARG A 170 10.10 1.25 -7.37
C ARG A 170 9.60 1.26 -8.79
N MET A 171 8.54 2.00 -9.06
CA MET A 171 8.02 2.18 -10.42
C MET A 171 7.55 3.62 -10.64
N SER A 172 7.39 4.02 -11.90
CA SER A 172 6.74 5.29 -12.20
C SER A 172 5.27 5.24 -11.80
N VAL A 173 4.71 6.38 -11.38
CA VAL A 173 3.28 6.47 -11.09
C VAL A 173 2.42 6.26 -12.33
N ASP A 174 2.93 6.60 -13.52
CA ASP A 174 2.22 6.35 -14.78
C ASP A 174 2.08 4.83 -15.03
N ASN A 175 3.16 4.06 -14.82
CA ASN A 175 3.10 2.60 -14.93
C ASN A 175 2.17 2.00 -13.86
N LEU A 176 2.22 2.53 -12.64
CA LEU A 176 1.32 2.08 -11.58
C LEU A 176 -0.15 2.39 -11.92
N ALA A 177 -0.45 3.59 -12.43
CA ALA A 177 -1.80 4.00 -12.79
C ALA A 177 -2.40 3.09 -13.87
N ASP A 178 -1.62 2.78 -14.90
CA ASP A 178 -2.01 1.82 -15.95
C ASP A 178 -2.20 0.41 -15.38
N TRP A 179 -1.37 -0.01 -14.42
CA TRP A 179 -1.47 -1.34 -13.80
C TRP A 179 -2.68 -1.49 -12.88
N ILE A 180 -3.15 -0.38 -12.28
CA ILE A 180 -4.36 -0.30 -11.44
C ILE A 180 -5.63 -0.13 -12.29
N ALA A 181 -5.52 0.25 -13.56
CA ALA A 181 -6.66 0.45 -14.44
C ALA A 181 -7.57 -0.81 -14.49
N THR A 182 -8.88 -0.60 -14.67
CA THR A 182 -9.97 -1.60 -14.51
C THR A 182 -10.25 -2.03 -13.07
N ARG A 183 -9.47 -1.52 -12.10
CA ARG A 183 -9.56 -1.85 -10.68
C ARG A 183 -9.61 -0.55 -9.87
N GLY A 184 -8.68 -0.35 -8.95
CA GLY A 184 -8.65 0.81 -8.07
C GLY A 184 -7.68 0.64 -6.92
N TYR A 185 -7.64 1.67 -6.07
CA TYR A 185 -6.77 1.77 -4.91
C TYR A 185 -7.54 2.38 -3.74
N THR A 186 -6.96 2.28 -2.55
CA THR A 186 -7.49 2.89 -1.32
C THR A 186 -6.41 3.72 -0.66
N ALA A 187 -6.72 5.00 -0.45
CA ALA A 187 -5.81 6.04 0.01
C ALA A 187 -6.44 6.89 1.11
#